data_AF-A0A7V3D5Z7-F1
#
_entry.id   AF-A0A7V3D5Z7-F1
#
_cell.length_a   1.000
_cell.length_b   1.000
_cell.length_c   1.000
_cell.angle_alpha   90.00
_cell.angle_beta   90.00
_cell.angle_gamma   90.00
#
_symmetry.space_group_name_H-M   'P 1'
#
loop_
_entity.id
_entity.type
_entity.pdbx_description
1 polymer ?
#
loop_
_entity_poly.entity_id
_entity_poly.type
_entity_poly.pdbx_seq_one_letter_code
_entity_poly.pdbx_strand_id
1 'polypeptide(L)'
;SSNLVITDAGSIIWQRLIPLGGNHLTRALTKDLKLTFAKAEHLKRNASKSPELRTILASLRPVLNDFAGEVQRSLGYFTNTHRDARVEFMIASGNGIRLPGFQKYLSEKLALDVRRL
;
A
#
# COMPACT_ATOMS: atom_id res chain seq x y z
N SER A 1 9.70 -1.33 4.77
CA SER A 1 8.62 -1.20 5.75
C SER A 1 7.81 0.03 5.44
N SER A 2 6.61 0.10 5.99
CA SER A 2 5.69 1.22 5.89
C SER A 2 5.16 1.51 7.29
N ASN A 3 4.93 2.78 7.60
CA ASN A 3 4.37 3.20 8.88
C ASN A 3 2.88 3.47 8.70
N LEU A 4 2.06 2.93 9.59
CA LEU A 4 0.65 3.28 9.70
C LEU A 4 0.49 4.12 10.97
N VAL A 5 -0.04 5.32 10.81
CA VAL A 5 -0.26 6.28 11.89
C VAL A 5 -1.72 6.71 11.83
N ILE A 6 -2.38 6.71 12.98
CA ILE A 6 -3.75 7.19 13.17
C ILE A 6 -3.67 8.42 14.06
N THR A 7 -4.25 9.51 13.58
CA THR A 7 -4.21 10.81 14.24
C THR A 7 -5.60 11.39 14.40
N ASP A 8 -5.81 12.15 15.46
CA ASP A 8 -6.99 13.00 15.65
C ASP A 8 -6.54 14.41 16.03
N ALA A 9 -7.11 15.42 15.35
CA ALA A 9 -6.81 16.84 15.57
C ALA A 9 -5.29 17.18 15.69
N GLY A 10 -4.43 16.48 14.96
CA GLY A 10 -2.97 16.67 14.98
C GLY A 10 -2.20 15.87 16.04
N SER A 11 -2.88 15.12 16.89
CA SER A 11 -2.27 14.21 17.87
C SER A 11 -2.21 12.78 17.34
N ILE A 12 -1.08 12.09 17.53
CA ILE A 12 -0.94 10.66 17.20
C ILE A 12 -1.61 9.84 18.30
N ILE A 13 -2.69 9.14 17.97
CA ILE A 13 -3.40 8.24 18.90
C ILE A 13 -2.77 6.85 18.86
N TRP A 14 -2.41 6.41 17.67
CA TRP A 14 -1.94 5.04 17.46
C TRP A 14 -0.99 4.95 16.29
N GLN A 15 -0.01 4.06 16.40
CA GLN A 15 0.93 3.79 15.33
C GLN A 15 1.33 2.32 15.30
N ARG A 16 1.57 1.81 14.09
CA ARG A 16 2.07 0.45 13.88
C ARG A 16 2.97 0.39 12.66
N LEU A 17 3.99 -0.46 12.77
CA LEU A 17 4.84 -0.83 11.65
C LEU A 17 4.16 -1.91 10.81
N ILE A 18 4.04 -1.66 9.52
CA ILE A 18 3.67 -2.66 8.53
C ILE A 18 4.99 -3.20 7.94
N PRO A 19 5.28 -4.51 8.07
CA PRO A 19 6.53 -5.10 7.59
C PRO A 19 6.62 -5.20 6.07
N LEU A 20 5.66 -4.63 5.34
CA LEU A 20 5.63 -4.56 3.88
C LEU A 20 6.02 -3.15 3.41
N GLY A 21 6.40 -3.01 2.14
CA GLY A 21 6.78 -1.72 1.58
C GLY A 21 7.35 -1.82 0.18
N GLY A 22 7.89 -0.72 -0.35
CA GLY A 22 8.31 -0.61 -1.76
C GLY A 22 9.29 -1.69 -2.24
N ASN A 23 10.18 -2.18 -1.37
CA ASN A 23 11.15 -3.23 -1.73
C ASN A 23 10.48 -4.59 -1.95
N HIS A 24 9.36 -4.89 -1.27
CA HIS A 24 8.62 -6.14 -1.46
C HIS A 24 7.99 -6.18 -2.86
N LEU A 25 7.47 -5.04 -3.32
CA LEU A 25 6.96 -4.88 -4.68
C LEU A 25 8.07 -5.13 -5.72
N THR A 26 9.25 -4.54 -5.50
CA THR A 26 10.40 -4.76 -6.39
C THR A 26 10.84 -6.22 -6.40
N ARG A 27 10.88 -6.88 -5.24
CA ARG A 27 11.24 -8.30 -5.12
C ARG A 27 10.22 -9.20 -5.83
N ALA A 28 8.92 -8.91 -5.74
CA ALA A 28 7.90 -9.65 -6.49
C ALA A 28 8.16 -9.59 -8.01
N LEU A 29 8.47 -8.40 -8.54
CA LEU A 29 8.82 -8.24 -9.95
C LEU A 29 10.12 -8.96 -10.33
N THR A 30 11.15 -8.95 -9.46
CA THR A 30 12.38 -9.72 -9.75
C THR A 30 12.11 -11.22 -9.86
N LYS A 31 11.22 -11.75 -9.01
CA LYS A 31 10.88 -13.18 -8.98
C LYS A 31 10.06 -13.57 -10.19
N ASP A 32 9.00 -12.84 -10.49
CA ASP A 32 8.04 -13.21 -11.53
C ASP A 32 8.58 -12.95 -12.94
N LEU A 33 9.28 -11.83 -13.14
CA LEU A 33 9.80 -11.41 -14.45
C LEU A 33 11.26 -11.81 -14.67
N LYS A 34 11.89 -12.49 -13.69
CA LYS A 34 13.30 -12.90 -13.72
C LYS A 34 14.26 -11.73 -14.02
N LEU A 35 13.94 -10.55 -13.47
CA LEU A 35 14.70 -9.32 -13.66
C LEU A 35 15.68 -9.09 -12.52
N THR A 36 16.75 -8.33 -12.79
CA THR A 36 17.59 -7.78 -11.71
C THR A 36 16.81 -6.76 -10.89
N PHE A 37 17.19 -6.55 -9.62
CA PHE A 37 16.52 -5.59 -8.75
C PHE A 37 16.47 -4.18 -9.35
N ALA A 38 17.56 -3.73 -9.97
CA ALA A 38 17.62 -2.43 -10.64
C ALA A 38 16.62 -2.31 -11.79
N LYS A 39 16.52 -3.35 -12.64
CA LYS A 39 15.54 -3.39 -13.74
C LYS A 39 14.10 -3.43 -13.22
N ALA A 40 13.84 -4.23 -12.18
CA ALA A 40 12.52 -4.32 -11.55
C ALA A 40 12.10 -2.98 -10.90
N GLU A 41 13.02 -2.28 -10.24
CA GLU A 41 12.75 -0.96 -9.64
C GLU A 41 12.43 0.07 -10.71
N HIS A 42 13.21 0.09 -11.80
CA HIS A 42 12.95 0.95 -12.94
C HIS A 42 11.59 0.66 -13.60
N LEU A 43 11.26 -0.63 -13.76
CA LEU A 43 9.98 -1.06 -14.33
C LEU A 43 8.81 -0.66 -13.43
N LYS A 44 8.93 -0.85 -12.11
CA LYS A 44 7.92 -0.44 -11.12
C LYS A 44 7.64 1.07 -11.18
N ARG A 45 8.69 1.89 -11.25
CA ARG A 45 8.57 3.36 -11.30
C ARG A 45 7.94 3.85 -12.60
N ASN A 46 8.19 3.15 -13.70
CA ASN A 46 7.70 3.49 -15.03
C ASN A 46 6.49 2.63 -15.47
N ALA A 47 5.85 1.91 -14.54
CA ALA A 47 4.82 0.94 -14.85
C ALA A 47 3.68 1.54 -15.70
N SER A 48 3.26 2.77 -15.41
CA SER A 48 2.20 3.48 -16.14
C SER A 48 2.50 3.72 -17.62
N LYS A 49 3.78 3.72 -18.01
CA LYS A 49 4.24 3.93 -19.40
C LYS A 49 4.64 2.63 -20.08
N SER A 50 4.63 1.51 -19.35
CA SER A 50 5.05 0.21 -19.87
C SER A 50 3.92 -0.43 -20.70
N PRO A 51 4.22 -1.02 -21.87
CA PRO A 51 3.24 -1.83 -22.60
C PRO A 51 2.80 -3.07 -21.82
N GLU A 52 3.62 -3.54 -20.87
CA GLU A 52 3.36 -4.72 -20.03
C GLU A 52 2.66 -4.39 -18.71
N LEU A 53 1.98 -3.24 -18.62
CA LEU A 53 1.34 -2.78 -17.38
C LEU A 53 0.47 -3.85 -16.70
N ARG A 54 -0.30 -4.63 -17.48
CA ARG A 54 -1.15 -5.70 -16.94
C ARG A 54 -0.35 -6.78 -16.22
N THR A 55 0.75 -7.22 -16.81
CA THR A 55 1.64 -8.23 -16.22
C THR A 55 2.30 -7.70 -14.96
N ILE A 56 2.79 -6.46 -14.98
CA ILE A 56 3.38 -5.79 -13.82
C ILE A 56 2.35 -5.75 -12.67
N LEU A 57 1.13 -5.27 -12.94
CA LEU A 57 0.08 -5.20 -11.93
C LEU A 57 -0.30 -6.59 -11.38
N ALA A 58 -0.34 -7.62 -12.23
CA ALA A 58 -0.61 -8.99 -11.81
C ALA A 58 0.44 -9.51 -10.83
N SER A 59 1.73 -9.29 -11.10
CA SER A 59 2.83 -9.66 -10.20
C SER A 59 2.83 -8.89 -8.89
N LEU A 60 2.38 -7.64 -8.90
CA LEU A 60 2.30 -6.81 -7.69
C LEU A 60 1.09 -7.12 -6.83
N ARG A 61 0.01 -7.66 -7.43
CA ARG A 61 -1.29 -7.88 -6.77
C ARG A 61 -1.20 -8.71 -5.48
N PRO A 62 -0.43 -9.81 -5.39
CA PRO A 62 -0.29 -10.56 -4.14
C PRO A 62 0.27 -9.70 -2.99
N VAL A 63 1.35 -8.96 -3.25
CA VAL A 63 1.96 -8.07 -2.24
C VAL A 63 1.00 -6.94 -1.84
N LEU A 64 0.21 -6.43 -2.78
CA LEU A 64 -0.83 -5.43 -2.50
C LEU A 64 -2.00 -6.01 -1.68
N ASN A 65 -2.39 -7.25 -1.91
CA ASN A 65 -3.38 -7.96 -1.09
C ASN A 65 -2.86 -8.11 0.34
N ASP A 66 -1.61 -8.56 0.52
CA ASP A 66 -1.01 -8.74 1.84
C ASP A 66 -0.90 -7.40 2.58
N PHE A 67 -0.51 -6.34 1.87
CA PHE A 67 -0.44 -4.99 2.42
C PHE A 67 -1.82 -4.49 2.87
N ALA A 68 -2.84 -4.61 2.01
CA ALA A 68 -4.20 -4.23 2.37
C ALA A 68 -4.72 -5.05 3.56
N GLY A 69 -4.39 -6.34 3.65
CA GLY A 69 -4.75 -7.20 4.77
C GLY A 69 -4.09 -6.79 6.09
N GLU A 70 -2.82 -6.38 6.07
CA GLU A 70 -2.14 -5.82 7.25
C GLU A 70 -2.77 -4.49 7.70
N VAL A 71 -3.12 -3.62 6.75
CA VAL A 71 -3.81 -2.35 7.03
C VAL A 71 -5.19 -2.63 7.64
N GLN A 72 -5.99 -3.53 7.04
CA GLN A 72 -7.31 -3.88 7.53
C GLN A 72 -7.27 -4.50 8.92
N ARG A 73 -6.31 -5.40 9.20
CA ARG A 73 -6.09 -5.94 10.55
C ARG A 73 -5.73 -4.85 11.56
N SER A 74 -4.91 -3.90 11.15
CA SER A 74 -4.51 -2.77 11.99
C SER A 74 -5.69 -1.85 12.31
N LEU A 75 -6.51 -1.54 11.31
CA LEU A 75 -7.74 -0.77 11.49
C LEU A 75 -8.73 -1.51 12.41
N GLY A 76 -8.95 -2.82 12.17
CA GLY A 76 -9.84 -3.63 13.01
C GLY A 76 -9.39 -3.69 14.48
N TYR A 77 -8.08 -3.78 14.72
CA TYR A 77 -7.53 -3.68 16.07
C TYR A 77 -7.83 -2.30 16.69
N PHE A 78 -7.53 -1.22 15.97
CA PHE A 78 -7.78 0.14 16.43
C PHE A 78 -9.25 0.39 16.78
N THR A 79 -10.18 0.01 15.89
CA THR A 79 -11.64 0.19 16.11
C THR A 79 -12.16 -0.66 17.27
N ASN A 80 -11.56 -1.82 17.53
CA ASN A 80 -11.96 -2.65 18.67
C ASN A 80 -11.50 -2.06 20.01
N THR A 81 -10.31 -1.44 20.04
CA THR A 81 -9.78 -0.76 21.23
C THR A 81 -10.42 0.61 21.45
N HIS A 82 -10.82 1.31 20.39
CA HIS A 82 -11.42 2.65 20.41
C HIS A 82 -12.80 2.61 19.74
N ARG A 83 -13.80 2.07 20.45
CA ARG A 83 -15.14 1.78 19.89
C ARG A 83 -15.88 3.03 19.38
N ASP A 84 -15.62 4.18 19.98
CA ASP A 84 -16.24 5.45 19.60
C ASP A 84 -15.47 6.20 18.49
N ALA A 85 -14.27 5.73 18.14
CA ALA A 85 -13.44 6.36 17.13
C ALA A 85 -13.87 5.92 15.72
N ARG A 86 -14.10 6.91 14.84
CA ARG A 86 -14.38 6.68 13.42
C ARG A 86 -13.22 7.18 12.57
N VAL A 87 -12.67 6.31 11.73
CA VAL A 87 -11.68 6.70 10.72
C VAL A 87 -12.41 7.34 9.54
N GLU A 88 -12.20 8.64 9.32
CA GLU A 88 -12.88 9.38 8.25
C GLU A 88 -12.27 9.11 6.87
N PHE A 89 -10.94 9.16 6.78
CA PHE A 89 -10.19 8.95 5.55
C PHE A 89 -8.78 8.46 5.88
N MET A 90 -8.10 7.97 4.86
CA MET A 90 -6.71 7.53 4.92
C MET A 90 -5.87 8.35 3.95
N ILE A 91 -4.69 8.78 4.39
CA ILE A 91 -3.71 9.40 3.51
C ILE A 91 -2.62 8.39 3.19
N ALA A 92 -2.47 8.12 1.89
CA ALA A 92 -1.43 7.29 1.32
C ALA A 92 -0.26 8.19 0.88
N SER A 93 0.87 8.12 1.61
CA SER A 93 2.09 8.87 1.30
C SER A 93 3.33 7.99 1.10
N GLY A 94 4.21 8.39 0.18
CA GLY A 94 5.48 7.73 -0.11
C GLY A 94 5.63 7.24 -1.54
N ASN A 95 6.87 6.93 -1.94
CA ASN A 95 7.19 6.59 -3.33
C ASN A 95 6.60 5.26 -3.82
N GLY A 96 6.27 4.33 -2.91
CA GLY A 96 5.64 3.05 -3.26
C GLY A 96 4.19 3.19 -3.77
N ILE A 97 3.58 4.35 -3.59
CA ILE A 97 2.15 4.63 -3.84
C ILE A 97 1.94 5.25 -5.23
N ARG A 98 3.03 5.50 -5.97
CA ARG A 98 2.99 6.05 -7.33
C ARG A 98 2.45 5.08 -8.40
N LEU A 99 2.11 3.84 -8.01
CA LEU A 99 1.58 2.85 -8.93
C LEU A 99 0.17 3.22 -9.41
N PRO A 100 -0.11 3.08 -10.72
CA PRO A 100 -1.42 3.40 -11.26
C PRO A 100 -2.47 2.44 -10.66
N GLY A 101 -3.59 3.01 -10.23
CA GLY A 101 -4.70 2.26 -9.62
C GLY A 101 -4.51 1.87 -8.15
N PHE A 102 -3.36 2.15 -7.53
CA PHE A 102 -3.09 1.80 -6.13
C PHE A 102 -4.09 2.44 -5.15
N GLN A 103 -4.39 3.72 -5.33
CA GLN A 103 -5.35 4.45 -4.49
C GLN A 103 -6.75 3.84 -4.58
N LYS A 104 -7.25 3.64 -5.81
CA LYS A 104 -8.55 3.02 -6.07
C LYS A 104 -8.63 1.62 -5.45
N TYR A 105 -7.59 0.81 -5.67
CA TYR A 105 -7.49 -0.53 -5.12
C TYR A 105 -7.58 -0.56 -3.58
N LEU A 106 -6.84 0.31 -2.89
CA LEU A 106 -6.91 0.38 -1.42
C LEU A 106 -8.27 0.89 -0.94
N SER A 107 -8.83 1.90 -1.61
CA SER A 107 -10.13 2.45 -1.24
C SER A 107 -11.23 1.38 -1.33
N GLU A 108 -11.25 0.61 -2.41
CA GLU A 108 -12.19 -0.51 -2.59
C GLU A 108 -11.96 -1.62 -1.56
N LYS A 109 -10.71 -1.98 -1.28
CA LYS A 109 -10.38 -3.08 -0.35
C LYS A 109 -10.63 -2.73 1.11
N LEU A 110 -10.42 -1.48 1.50
CA LEU A 110 -10.56 -1.03 2.87
C LEU A 110 -11.94 -0.43 3.16
N ALA A 111 -12.77 -0.23 2.12
CA ALA A 111 -14.05 0.50 2.22
C ALA A 111 -13.87 1.88 2.89
N LEU A 112 -12.77 2.56 2.58
CA LEU A 112 -12.39 3.86 3.14
C LEU A 112 -12.02 4.82 2.02
N ASP A 113 -12.24 6.12 2.24
CA ASP A 113 -11.71 7.16 1.36
C ASP A 113 -10.19 7.20 1.51
N VAL A 114 -9.47 6.77 0.48
CA VAL A 114 -8.01 6.82 0.43
C VAL A 114 -7.60 7.96 -0.48
N ARG A 115 -6.92 8.94 0.10
CA ARG A 115 -6.37 10.11 -0.59
C ARG A 115 -4.87 9.98 -0.72
N ARG A 116 -4.31 10.58 -1.76
CA ARG A 116 -2.87 10.65 -1.97
C ARG A 116 -2.37 12.06 -1.64
N LEU A 117 -1.27 12.13 -0.89
CA LEU A 117 -0.48 13.36 -0.70
C LEU A 117 0.39 13.67 -1.93
#